data_AF-A0A959QA24-F1
#
_entry.id   AF-A0A959QA24-F1
#
_cell.length_a   1.000
_cell.length_b   1.000
_cell.length_c   1.000
_cell.angle_alpha   90.00
_cell.angle_beta   90.00
_cell.angle_gamma   90.00
#
_symmetry.space_group_name_H-M   'P 1'
#
loop_
_entity.id
_entity.type
_entity.pdbx_description
1 polymer ?
#
loop_
_entity_poly.entity_id
_entity_poly.type
_entity_poly.pdbx_seq_one_letter_code
_entity_poly.pdbx_strand_id
1 'polypeptide(L)'
;MSIITPKSEDFLRKYLNNASPTGFESSGQKIWLDYLKPYIDDWKIDNYGTAYGIINPGKDYRVVIEGHADEISWFVHYISDDGFINVIRNGGSDHLIAPSMRVNVWIRGKEEPIRGVFGWPAIHVRRGEEAKLAPRLDNIFIDVGAKDKDEVLAMGIHVGCVVTFQDEMTVLNERYYVGRALD
;
A
#
# COMPACT_ATOMS: atom_id res chain seq x y z
N MET A 1 -13.27 21.47 -22.53
CA MET A 1 -11.96 21.08 -21.99
C MET A 1 -12.16 19.80 -21.21
N SER A 2 -11.41 18.73 -21.51
CA SER A 2 -11.41 17.54 -20.64
C SER A 2 -10.90 17.94 -19.26
N ILE A 3 -11.57 17.51 -18.19
CA ILE A 3 -11.14 17.74 -16.80
C ILE A 3 -9.78 17.05 -16.55
N ILE A 4 -9.55 15.92 -17.22
CA ILE A 4 -8.29 15.19 -17.19
C ILE A 4 -7.41 15.66 -18.36
N THR A 5 -6.24 16.18 -18.01
CA THR A 5 -5.16 16.61 -18.91
C THR A 5 -3.97 15.65 -18.81
N PRO A 6 -3.04 15.65 -19.78
CA PRO A 6 -1.81 14.85 -19.66
C PRO A 6 -1.03 15.10 -18.37
N LYS A 7 -1.02 16.36 -17.89
CA LYS A 7 -0.34 16.74 -16.64
C LYS A 7 -1.03 16.16 -15.40
N SER A 8 -2.36 16.17 -15.34
CA SER A 8 -3.10 15.60 -14.20
C SER A 8 -3.06 14.08 -14.20
N GLU A 9 -3.03 13.45 -15.38
CA GLU A 9 -2.88 12.00 -15.49
C GLU A 9 -1.48 11.52 -15.09
N ASP A 10 -0.43 12.25 -15.49
CA ASP A 10 0.95 11.96 -15.04
C ASP A 10 1.09 12.11 -13.51
N PHE A 11 0.48 13.16 -12.95
CA PHE A 11 0.38 13.30 -11.49
C PHE A 11 -0.31 12.10 -10.84
N LEU A 12 -1.50 11.73 -11.32
CA LEU A 12 -2.28 10.62 -10.75
C LEU A 12 -1.49 9.31 -10.83
N ARG A 13 -0.83 9.04 -11.96
CA ARG A 13 0.04 7.87 -12.13
C ARG A 13 1.18 7.85 -11.13
N LYS A 14 1.88 8.98 -10.97
CA LYS A 14 2.98 9.10 -10.00
C LYS A 14 2.48 8.93 -8.56
N TYR A 15 1.31 9.47 -8.25
CA TYR A 15 0.70 9.41 -6.92
C TYR A 15 0.28 7.97 -6.58
N LEU A 16 -0.50 7.31 -7.44
CA LEU A 16 -0.97 5.94 -7.22
C LEU A 16 0.14 4.89 -7.27
N ASN A 17 1.20 5.13 -8.03
CA ASN A 17 2.35 4.22 -8.09
C ASN A 17 3.35 4.44 -6.93
N ASN A 18 3.18 5.49 -6.11
CA ASN A 18 3.91 5.64 -4.85
C ASN A 18 3.21 4.82 -3.75
N ALA A 19 3.97 4.21 -2.84
CA ALA A 19 3.38 3.57 -1.66
C ALA A 19 3.17 4.60 -0.55
N SER A 20 1.95 4.71 -0.04
CA SER A 20 1.57 5.56 1.09
C SER A 20 0.62 4.83 2.06
N PRO A 21 1.02 3.68 2.63
CA PRO A 21 0.15 2.94 3.53
C PRO A 21 -0.10 3.68 4.85
N THR A 22 -1.17 3.32 5.56
CA THR A 22 -1.52 3.91 6.87
C THR A 22 -0.34 3.90 7.83
N GLY A 23 0.05 5.08 8.34
CA GLY A 23 1.22 5.35 9.18
C GLY A 23 2.51 5.70 8.42
N PHE A 24 2.51 5.67 7.09
CA PHE A 24 3.66 5.89 6.21
C PHE A 24 3.33 6.81 5.02
N GLU A 25 2.41 7.74 5.19
CA GLU A 25 1.77 8.53 4.13
C GLU A 25 2.66 9.65 3.57
N SER A 26 3.73 10.00 4.30
CA SER A 26 4.53 11.21 4.03
C SER A 26 5.05 11.35 2.59
N SER A 27 5.41 10.25 1.93
CA SER A 27 5.85 10.24 0.53
C SER A 27 4.72 10.64 -0.42
N GLY A 28 3.53 10.07 -0.24
CA GLY A 28 2.32 10.39 -1.01
C GLY A 28 1.91 11.84 -0.80
N GLN A 29 1.80 12.26 0.47
CA GLN A 29 1.45 13.64 0.81
C GLN A 29 2.42 14.66 0.22
N LYS A 30 3.72 14.34 0.13
CA LYS A 30 4.71 15.18 -0.54
C LYS A 30 4.43 15.33 -2.04
N ILE A 31 4.12 14.23 -2.74
CA ILE A 31 3.75 14.25 -4.17
C ILE A 31 2.50 15.10 -4.38
N TRP A 32 1.47 14.91 -3.54
CA TRP A 32 0.23 15.69 -3.58
C TRP A 32 0.48 17.18 -3.33
N LEU A 33 1.23 17.51 -2.29
CA LEU A 33 1.54 18.90 -1.94
C LEU A 33 2.37 19.58 -3.04
N ASP A 34 3.37 18.90 -3.60
CA ASP A 34 4.19 19.42 -4.70
C ASP A 34 3.34 19.73 -5.94
N TYR A 35 2.32 18.91 -6.21
CA TYR A 35 1.35 19.18 -7.28
C TYR A 35 0.44 20.37 -6.97
N LEU A 36 0.02 20.53 -5.71
CA LEU A 36 -0.91 21.58 -5.29
C LEU A 36 -0.30 22.96 -5.10
N LYS A 37 1.01 23.06 -4.81
CA LYS A 37 1.71 24.34 -4.54
C LYS A 37 1.36 25.51 -5.47
N PRO A 38 1.20 25.34 -6.80
CA PRO A 38 0.85 26.45 -7.68
C PRO A 38 -0.58 26.99 -7.52
N TYR A 39 -1.43 26.28 -6.77
CA TYR A 39 -2.87 26.55 -6.65
C TYR A 39 -3.27 26.99 -5.23
N ILE A 40 -2.33 27.08 -4.30
CA ILE A 40 -2.56 27.40 -2.88
C ILE A 40 -1.66 28.56 -2.42
N ASP A 41 -2.11 29.30 -1.41
CA ASP A 41 -1.40 30.46 -0.87
C ASP A 41 -0.48 30.09 0.31
N ASP A 42 -0.86 29.07 1.08
CA ASP A 42 -0.09 28.55 2.23
C ASP A 42 -0.31 27.04 2.36
N TRP A 43 0.55 26.35 3.10
CA TRP A 43 0.39 24.94 3.43
C TRP A 43 0.98 24.64 4.80
N LYS A 44 0.42 23.63 5.47
CA LYS A 44 0.85 23.23 6.80
C LYS A 44 0.80 21.72 6.95
N ILE A 45 1.44 21.25 8.01
CA ILE A 45 1.37 19.87 8.48
C ILE A 45 0.87 19.95 9.92
N ASP A 46 -0.11 19.13 10.28
CA ASP A 46 -0.57 19.03 11.65
C ASP A 46 0.29 18.06 12.49
N ASN A 47 -0.04 17.92 13.77
CA ASN A 47 0.73 17.04 14.67
C ASN A 47 0.56 15.54 14.36
N TYR A 48 -0.45 15.16 13.58
CA TYR A 48 -0.69 13.78 13.16
C TYR A 48 0.06 13.46 11.85
N GLY A 49 0.57 14.48 11.18
CA GLY A 49 1.31 14.36 9.93
C GLY A 49 0.48 14.71 8.70
N THR A 50 -0.80 15.05 8.84
CA THR A 50 -1.66 15.40 7.71
C THR A 50 -1.18 16.69 7.06
N ALA A 51 -0.87 16.62 5.76
CA ALA A 51 -0.55 17.80 4.95
C ALA A 51 -1.81 18.44 4.39
N TYR A 52 -1.94 19.77 4.49
CA TYR A 52 -3.08 20.49 3.92
C TYR A 52 -2.65 21.83 3.31
N GLY A 53 -3.31 22.19 2.20
CA GLY A 53 -3.15 23.48 1.52
C GLY A 53 -4.25 24.47 1.91
N ILE A 54 -3.93 25.75 1.89
CA ILE A 54 -4.81 26.85 2.27
C ILE A 54 -4.91 27.82 1.10
N ILE A 55 -6.16 28.16 0.74
CA ILE A 55 -6.48 29.21 -0.23
C ILE A 55 -7.12 30.36 0.54
N ASN A 56 -6.70 31.59 0.27
CA ASN A 56 -7.22 32.82 0.87
C ASN A 56 -7.13 32.82 2.42
N PRO A 57 -5.92 32.79 3.00
CA PRO A 57 -5.74 32.70 4.46
C PRO A 57 -6.32 33.93 5.18
N GLY A 58 -6.64 33.76 6.48
CA GLY A 58 -7.10 34.85 7.34
C GLY A 58 -8.60 35.18 7.25
N LYS A 59 -9.43 34.23 6.81
CA LYS A 59 -10.90 34.37 6.83
C LYS A 59 -11.51 33.64 8.02
N ASP A 60 -12.56 34.23 8.58
CA ASP A 60 -13.28 33.68 9.74
C ASP A 60 -14.04 32.40 9.39
N TYR A 61 -14.72 32.40 8.23
CA TYR A 61 -15.40 31.23 7.69
C TYR A 61 -14.45 30.39 6.83
N ARG A 62 -14.42 29.08 7.06
CA ARG A 62 -13.54 28.12 6.37
C ARG A 62 -14.34 26.92 5.89
N VAL A 63 -14.01 26.44 4.71
CA VAL A 63 -14.52 25.18 4.13
C VAL A 63 -13.33 24.23 3.98
N VAL A 64 -13.52 22.98 4.37
CA VAL A 64 -12.52 21.93 4.23
C VAL A 64 -13.01 20.92 3.20
N ILE A 65 -12.14 20.57 2.26
CA ILE A 65 -12.33 19.44 1.34
C ILE A 65 -11.22 18.46 1.68
N GLU A 66 -11.59 17.29 2.17
CA GLU A 66 -10.66 16.26 2.59
C GLU A 66 -10.82 14.99 1.76
N GLY A 67 -9.70 14.29 1.58
CA GLY A 67 -9.60 12.92 1.11
C GLY A 67 -8.45 12.29 1.88
N HIS A 68 -8.57 11.01 2.24
CA HIS A 68 -7.49 10.33 2.95
C HIS A 68 -6.34 10.04 1.98
N ALA A 69 -5.10 10.06 2.49
CA ALA A 69 -3.89 9.84 1.70
C ALA A 69 -3.34 8.42 1.85
N ASP A 70 -3.84 7.70 2.85
CA ASP A 70 -3.38 6.37 3.17
C ASP A 70 -4.03 5.31 2.29
N GLU A 71 -3.28 4.24 2.02
CA GLU A 71 -3.79 3.02 1.40
C GLU A 71 -3.76 1.84 2.38
N ILE A 72 -4.66 0.88 2.14
CA ILE A 72 -4.67 -0.39 2.87
C ILE A 72 -3.39 -1.19 2.62
N SER A 73 -2.92 -1.89 3.65
CA SER A 73 -1.67 -2.66 3.60
C SER A 73 -1.67 -3.80 4.61
N TRP A 74 -0.49 -4.36 4.87
CA TRP A 74 -0.26 -5.41 5.86
C TRP A 74 1.01 -5.12 6.65
N PHE A 75 1.09 -5.66 7.86
CA PHE A 75 2.34 -5.71 8.62
C PHE A 75 2.85 -7.14 8.73
N VAL A 76 4.17 -7.30 8.61
CA VAL A 76 4.85 -8.53 9.02
C VAL A 76 4.61 -8.75 10.51
N HIS A 77 4.00 -9.88 10.86
CA HIS A 77 3.64 -10.25 12.22
C HIS A 77 4.56 -11.33 12.79
N TYR A 78 4.90 -12.31 11.96
CA TYR A 78 5.72 -13.44 12.36
C TYR A 78 6.49 -13.99 11.14
N ILE A 79 7.70 -14.48 11.37
CA ILE A 79 8.51 -15.16 10.36
C ILE A 79 8.72 -16.59 10.85
N SER A 80 8.26 -17.57 10.07
CA SER A 80 8.40 -18.99 10.39
C SER A 80 9.83 -19.47 10.22
N ASP A 81 10.17 -20.59 10.84
CA ASP A 81 11.50 -21.20 10.73
C ASP A 81 11.83 -21.59 9.28
N ASP A 82 10.82 -21.97 8.49
CA ASP A 82 10.93 -22.25 7.05
C ASP A 82 10.99 -21.00 6.15
N GLY A 83 11.01 -19.78 6.72
CA GLY A 83 11.15 -18.53 5.95
C GLY A 83 9.84 -17.93 5.42
N PHE A 84 8.67 -18.47 5.79
CA PHE A 84 7.37 -17.88 5.42
C PHE A 84 6.99 -16.71 6.34
N ILE A 85 6.47 -15.64 5.74
CA ILE A 85 6.14 -14.40 6.43
C ILE A 85 4.63 -14.35 6.66
N ASN A 86 4.22 -14.39 7.92
CA ASN A 86 2.83 -14.24 8.33
C ASN A 86 2.53 -12.77 8.58
N VAL A 87 1.32 -12.33 8.24
CA VAL A 87 0.94 -10.92 8.27
C VAL A 87 -0.31 -10.67 9.09
N ILE A 88 -0.45 -9.43 9.55
CA ILE A 88 -1.70 -8.87 10.08
C ILE A 88 -2.13 -7.69 9.21
N ARG A 89 -3.43 -7.37 9.24
CA ARG A 89 -4.00 -6.27 8.45
C ARG A 89 -3.52 -4.92 8.98
N ASN A 90 -3.23 -4.01 8.06
CA ASN A 90 -3.12 -2.57 8.31
C ASN A 90 -4.23 -1.88 7.51
N GLY A 91 -5.35 -1.56 8.16
CA GLY A 91 -6.59 -1.17 7.49
C GLY A 91 -7.45 -2.34 7.03
N GLY A 92 -8.33 -2.08 6.06
CA GLY A 92 -9.40 -3.00 5.63
C GLY A 92 -9.02 -4.09 4.62
N SER A 93 -7.75 -4.50 4.55
CA SER A 93 -7.27 -5.44 3.52
C SER A 93 -8.03 -6.76 3.50
N ASP A 94 -8.58 -7.13 2.33
CA ASP A 94 -9.31 -8.39 2.15
C ASP A 94 -8.34 -9.56 1.92
N HIS A 95 -8.39 -10.54 2.81
CA HIS A 95 -7.55 -11.74 2.72
C HIS A 95 -8.04 -12.73 1.65
N LEU A 96 -9.29 -12.60 1.16
CA LEU A 96 -9.83 -13.46 0.12
C LEU A 96 -9.16 -13.23 -1.23
N ILE A 97 -8.75 -11.99 -1.51
CA ILE A 97 -8.06 -11.63 -2.76
C ILE A 97 -6.54 -11.84 -2.68
N ALA A 98 -5.99 -11.98 -1.47
CA ALA A 98 -4.54 -12.02 -1.26
C ALA A 98 -3.84 -13.18 -2.00
N PRO A 99 -4.34 -14.43 -1.98
CA PRO A 99 -3.64 -15.54 -2.61
C PRO A 99 -3.29 -15.29 -4.07
N SER A 100 -2.04 -15.58 -4.44
CA SER A 100 -1.45 -15.32 -5.77
C SER A 100 -1.17 -13.85 -6.09
N MET A 101 -1.49 -12.91 -5.20
CA MET A 101 -1.12 -11.51 -5.38
C MET A 101 0.36 -11.30 -5.07
N ARG A 102 1.01 -10.49 -5.90
CA ARG A 102 2.39 -10.07 -5.70
C ARG A 102 2.43 -8.88 -4.76
N VAL A 103 3.47 -8.81 -3.94
CA VAL A 103 3.61 -7.79 -2.91
C VAL A 103 5.00 -7.18 -2.89
N ASN A 104 5.07 -5.98 -2.35
CA ASN A 104 6.28 -5.27 -2.00
C ASN A 104 6.41 -5.24 -0.48
N VAL A 105 7.49 -5.79 0.07
CA VAL A 105 7.85 -5.72 1.49
C VAL A 105 8.83 -4.55 1.67
N TRP A 106 8.36 -3.52 2.37
CA TRP A 106 9.09 -2.27 2.57
C TRP A 106 10.01 -2.37 3.79
N ILE A 107 11.29 -2.06 3.59
CA ILE A 107 12.32 -2.09 4.62
C ILE A 107 12.76 -0.66 4.89
N ARG A 108 12.70 -0.25 6.16
CA ARG A 108 13.13 1.09 6.56
C ARG A 108 14.58 1.34 6.15
N GLY A 109 14.80 2.45 5.45
CA GLY A 109 16.14 2.85 4.99
C GLY A 109 16.60 2.18 3.68
N LYS A 110 15.77 1.35 3.05
CA LYS A 110 15.98 0.90 1.67
C LYS A 110 15.04 1.65 0.73
N GLU A 111 15.55 2.03 -0.43
CA GLU A 111 14.73 2.67 -1.48
C GLU A 111 13.84 1.65 -2.18
N GLU A 112 14.41 0.48 -2.51
CA GLU A 112 13.70 -0.59 -3.21
C GLU A 112 13.11 -1.62 -2.23
N PRO A 113 11.85 -2.06 -2.42
CA PRO A 113 11.24 -3.10 -1.61
C PRO A 113 11.74 -4.48 -2.00
N ILE A 114 11.52 -5.46 -1.13
CA ILE A 114 11.70 -6.88 -1.45
C ILE A 114 10.40 -7.42 -2.01
N ARG A 115 10.48 -8.09 -3.16
CA ARG A 115 9.31 -8.69 -3.81
C ARG A 115 8.95 -10.00 -3.12
N GLY A 116 7.66 -10.21 -2.92
CA GLY A 116 7.12 -11.47 -2.45
C GLY A 116 5.82 -11.82 -3.16
N VAL A 117 5.28 -12.99 -2.85
CA VAL A 117 3.98 -13.44 -3.32
C VAL A 117 3.18 -14.02 -2.16
N PHE A 118 1.89 -13.70 -2.12
CA PHE A 118 0.98 -14.34 -1.18
C PHE A 118 0.72 -15.79 -1.58
N GLY A 119 1.05 -16.70 -0.68
CA GLY A 119 0.73 -18.11 -0.72
C GLY A 119 -0.36 -18.48 0.29
N TRP A 120 -0.88 -19.68 0.11
CA TRP A 120 -1.79 -20.37 1.02
C TRP A 120 -1.73 -21.88 0.72
N PRO A 121 -2.17 -22.77 1.62
CA PRO A 121 -1.99 -24.22 1.47
C PRO A 121 -2.46 -24.75 0.12
N ALA A 122 -1.68 -25.56 -0.59
CA ALA A 122 -2.05 -25.99 -1.94
C ALA A 122 -3.37 -26.78 -1.98
N ILE A 123 -4.20 -26.59 -3.01
CA ILE A 123 -5.54 -27.22 -3.10
C ILE A 123 -5.49 -28.76 -3.01
N HIS A 124 -4.44 -29.38 -3.56
CA HIS A 124 -4.32 -30.84 -3.65
C HIS A 124 -3.83 -31.51 -2.36
N VAL A 125 -3.34 -30.75 -1.37
CA VAL A 125 -2.96 -31.30 -0.05
C VAL A 125 -4.11 -31.26 0.95
N ARG A 126 -5.16 -30.49 0.68
CA ARG A 126 -6.31 -30.31 1.57
C ARG A 126 -7.21 -31.54 1.52
N ARG A 127 -7.50 -32.14 2.68
CA ARG A 127 -8.33 -33.36 2.80
C ARG A 127 -9.36 -33.22 3.91
N GLY A 128 -10.43 -34.02 3.85
CA GLY A 128 -11.46 -34.02 4.88
C GLY A 128 -12.11 -32.64 5.05
N GLU A 129 -12.18 -32.14 6.29
CA GLU A 129 -12.75 -30.83 6.61
C GLU A 129 -11.98 -29.66 5.97
N GLU A 130 -10.66 -29.82 5.75
CA GLU A 130 -9.82 -28.81 5.10
C GLU A 130 -10.10 -28.66 3.60
N ALA A 131 -10.84 -29.58 2.98
CA ALA A 131 -11.25 -29.42 1.58
C ALA A 131 -12.12 -28.17 1.37
N LYS A 132 -12.75 -27.67 2.44
CA LYS A 132 -13.53 -26.42 2.45
C LYS A 132 -12.75 -25.21 2.97
N LEU A 133 -11.42 -25.34 3.14
CA LEU A 133 -10.58 -24.26 3.65
C LEU A 133 -10.61 -23.07 2.68
N ALA A 134 -11.10 -21.94 3.18
CA ALA A 134 -11.01 -20.65 2.53
C ALA A 134 -9.74 -19.92 2.98
N PRO A 135 -9.23 -18.96 2.18
CA PRO A 135 -8.17 -18.06 2.65
C PRO A 135 -8.63 -17.37 3.94
N ARG A 136 -7.71 -17.24 4.89
CA ARG A 136 -7.89 -16.59 6.20
C ARG A 136 -6.54 -16.02 6.64
N LEU A 137 -6.57 -15.06 7.56
CA LEU A 137 -5.34 -14.43 8.07
C LEU A 137 -4.32 -15.42 8.65
N ASP A 138 -4.80 -16.48 9.28
CA ASP A 138 -3.98 -17.50 9.93
C ASP A 138 -3.43 -18.55 8.95
N ASN A 139 -3.85 -18.54 7.68
CA ASN A 139 -3.42 -19.52 6.68
C ASN A 139 -2.88 -18.92 5.38
N ILE A 140 -2.87 -17.59 5.25
CA ILE A 140 -2.12 -16.90 4.20
C ILE A 140 -0.72 -16.55 4.71
N PHE A 141 0.25 -16.54 3.81
CA PHE A 141 1.62 -16.16 4.10
C PHE A 141 2.23 -15.49 2.88
N ILE A 142 3.32 -14.75 3.07
CA ILE A 142 4.14 -14.21 2.00
C ILE A 142 5.39 -15.07 1.88
N ASP A 143 5.70 -15.44 0.65
CA ASP A 143 6.94 -16.10 0.27
C ASP A 143 7.83 -15.10 -0.48
N VAL A 144 9.08 -14.97 -0.03
CA VAL A 144 10.13 -14.13 -0.64
C VAL A 144 11.27 -14.98 -1.23
N GLY A 145 11.10 -16.30 -1.29
CA GLY A 145 12.08 -17.27 -1.79
C GLY A 145 13.21 -17.60 -0.81
N ALA A 146 13.05 -17.28 0.47
CA ALA A 146 14.02 -17.62 1.50
C ALA A 146 13.91 -19.09 1.92
N LYS A 147 15.03 -19.73 2.26
CA LYS A 147 15.07 -21.12 2.71
C LYS A 147 14.70 -21.29 4.19
N ASP A 148 14.89 -20.24 4.98
CA ASP A 148 14.70 -20.23 6.42
C ASP A 148 14.51 -18.80 6.96
N LYS A 149 14.18 -18.72 8.24
CA LYS A 149 14.01 -17.45 8.98
C LYS A 149 15.25 -16.56 8.94
N ASP A 150 16.44 -17.14 9.05
CA ASP A 150 17.69 -16.38 9.14
C ASP A 150 17.97 -15.66 7.82
N GLU A 151 17.67 -16.29 6.68
CA GLU A 151 17.76 -15.66 5.37
C GLU A 151 16.77 -14.49 5.22
N VAL A 152 15.53 -14.62 5.72
CA VAL A 152 14.55 -13.51 5.75
C VAL A 152 15.07 -12.33 6.59
N LEU A 153 15.64 -12.60 7.76
CA LEU A 153 16.22 -11.56 8.61
C LEU A 153 17.45 -10.91 7.96
N ALA A 154 18.30 -11.68 7.28
CA ALA A 154 19.45 -11.18 6.55
C ALA A 154 19.05 -10.29 5.36
N MET A 155 17.88 -10.52 4.75
CA MET A 155 17.27 -9.62 3.77
C MET A 155 16.85 -8.27 4.39
N GLY A 156 16.74 -8.17 5.72
CA GLY A 156 16.32 -6.99 6.47
C GLY A 156 14.83 -6.94 6.80
N ILE A 157 14.09 -7.99 6.46
CA ILE A 157 12.67 -8.12 6.78
C ILE A 157 12.54 -8.44 8.27
N HIS A 158 11.70 -7.69 8.98
CA HIS A 158 11.46 -7.87 10.41
C HIS A 158 9.98 -7.64 10.74
N VAL A 159 9.56 -8.07 11.94
CA VAL A 159 8.22 -7.77 12.46
C VAL A 159 7.99 -6.25 12.46
N GLY A 160 6.88 -5.82 11.87
CA GLY A 160 6.56 -4.41 11.66
C GLY A 160 6.93 -3.86 10.27
N CYS A 161 7.62 -4.62 9.42
CA CYS A 161 7.75 -4.26 8.01
C CYS A 161 6.38 -4.13 7.35
N VAL A 162 6.19 -3.08 6.55
CA VAL A 162 4.94 -2.82 5.83
C VAL A 162 4.95 -3.59 4.53
N VAL A 163 3.79 -4.09 4.12
CA VAL A 163 3.60 -4.80 2.87
C VAL A 163 2.44 -4.20 2.09
N THR A 164 2.68 -3.83 0.84
CA THR A 164 1.64 -3.39 -0.10
C THR A 164 1.51 -4.37 -1.25
N PHE A 165 0.37 -4.37 -1.95
CA PHE A 165 0.30 -5.03 -3.25
C PHE A 165 1.26 -4.37 -4.25
N GLN A 166 1.75 -5.17 -5.21
CA GLN A 166 2.67 -4.69 -6.23
C GLN A 166 1.97 -3.89 -7.34
N ASP A 167 0.65 -4.05 -7.50
CA ASP A 167 -0.11 -3.50 -8.62
C ASP A 167 0.10 -1.99 -8.81
N GLU A 168 0.15 -1.59 -10.07
CA GLU A 168 0.33 -0.21 -10.52
C GLU A 168 -0.90 0.28 -11.28
N MET A 169 -0.98 1.60 -11.49
CA MET A 169 -2.03 2.20 -12.30
C MET A 169 -1.94 1.76 -13.77
N THR A 170 -2.98 1.13 -14.26
CA THR A 170 -3.20 0.73 -15.65
C THR A 170 -4.46 1.38 -16.22
N VAL A 171 -4.56 1.43 -17.55
CA VAL A 171 -5.73 1.95 -18.26
C VAL A 171 -6.39 0.80 -19.01
N LEU A 172 -7.63 0.47 -18.66
CA LEU A 172 -8.44 -0.51 -19.36
C LEU A 172 -9.23 0.16 -20.48
N ASN A 173 -9.08 -0.38 -21.69
CA ASN A 173 -9.83 0.03 -22.88
C ASN A 173 -9.87 1.55 -23.08
N GLU A 174 -8.73 2.21 -22.85
CA GLU A 174 -8.54 3.65 -23.03
C GLU A 174 -9.51 4.54 -22.20
N ARG A 175 -10.16 3.97 -21.18
CA ARG A 175 -11.29 4.61 -20.49
C ARG A 175 -11.24 4.52 -18.97
N TYR A 176 -10.92 3.35 -18.43
CA TYR A 176 -11.03 3.11 -16.99
C TYR A 176 -9.64 2.97 -16.36
N TYR A 177 -9.38 3.75 -15.32
CA TYR A 177 -8.20 3.58 -14.49
C TYR A 177 -8.41 2.43 -13.51
N VAL A 178 -7.39 1.58 -13.40
CA VAL A 178 -7.36 0.46 -12.46
C VAL A 178 -6.01 0.50 -11.75
N GLY A 179 -6.03 0.37 -10.44
CA GLY A 179 -4.83 0.35 -9.63
C GLY A 179 -5.17 0.18 -8.16
N ARG A 180 -4.12 0.03 -7.34
CA ARG A 180 -4.22 0.18 -5.89
C ARG A 180 -4.41 1.66 -5.53
N ALA A 181 -4.84 1.92 -4.28
CA ALA A 181 -4.93 3.26 -3.69
C ALA A 181 -5.81 4.27 -4.48
N LEU A 182 -6.81 3.77 -5.22
CA LEU A 182 -7.84 4.63 -5.84
C LEU A 182 -8.85 5.16 -4.82
N ASP A 183 -8.99 4.43 -3.71
CA ASP A 183 -9.56 4.91 -2.45
C ASP A 183 -8.44 5.56 -1.65
#